data_AF-A0A6B2CEI7-F1
#
_entry.id   AF-A0A6B2CEI7-F1
#
_cell.length_a   1.000
_cell.length_b   1.000
_cell.length_c   1.000
_cell.angle_alpha   90.00
_cell.angle_beta   90.00
_cell.angle_gamma   90.00
#
_symmetry.space_group_name_H-M   'P 1'
#
loop_
_entity.id
_entity.type
_entity.pdbx_description
1 polymer ?
#
loop_
_entity_poly.entity_id
_entity_poly.type
_entity_poly.pdbx_seq_one_letter_code
_entity_poly.pdbx_strand_id
1 'polypeptide(L)'
;MAQAYKLRCANCGAPLPQPRQGEEYVRCEYCGYWNKIADSQAYTVKLLEEVKQWVYSLIPRQIITSTTADLVARHHLFQESILPKLTPKLATARAEFY
;
A
#
# COMPACT_ATOMS: atom_id res chain seq x y z
N MET A 1 -6.78 17.43 -5.16
CA MET A 1 -6.21 16.33 -5.96
C MET A 1 -6.99 15.05 -5.64
N ALA A 2 -8.14 14.82 -6.26
CA ALA A 2 -8.94 13.62 -6.01
C ALA A 2 -8.40 12.48 -6.89
N GLN A 3 -7.68 11.54 -6.30
CA GLN A 3 -7.27 10.33 -7.01
C GLN A 3 -8.53 9.53 -7.32
N ALA A 4 -8.84 9.35 -8.61
CA ALA A 4 -10.06 8.71 -9.07
C ALA A 4 -10.03 7.19 -8.79
N TYR A 5 -10.33 6.80 -7.56
CA TYR A 5 -10.54 5.40 -7.24
C TYR A 5 -11.87 4.93 -7.87
N LYS A 6 -11.87 3.71 -8.44
CA LYS A 6 -13.11 3.10 -8.94
C LYS A 6 -14.05 2.83 -7.76
N LEU A 7 -15.33 3.19 -7.92
CA LEU A 7 -16.36 2.90 -6.93
C LEU A 7 -16.42 1.40 -6.65
N ARG A 8 -16.68 1.03 -5.40
CA ARG A 8 -16.83 -0.36 -4.96
C ARG A 8 -18.29 -0.64 -4.60
N CYS A 9 -18.74 -1.84 -4.92
CA CYS A 9 -20.06 -2.33 -4.57
C CYS A 9 -20.15 -2.47 -3.04
N ALA A 10 -21.19 -1.90 -2.45
CA ALA A 10 -21.41 -1.96 -1.00
C ALA A 10 -21.73 -3.39 -0.49
N ASN A 11 -22.17 -4.28 -1.38
CA ASN A 11 -22.51 -5.66 -1.03
C ASN A 11 -21.30 -6.63 -1.11
N CYS A 12 -20.49 -6.54 -2.19
CA CYS A 12 -19.42 -7.52 -2.45
C CYS A 12 -18.02 -6.94 -2.58
N GLY A 13 -17.85 -5.61 -2.53
CA GLY A 13 -16.56 -4.94 -2.71
C GLY A 13 -16.01 -4.94 -4.13
N ALA A 14 -16.70 -5.56 -5.10
CA ALA A 14 -16.28 -5.56 -6.49
C ALA A 14 -16.27 -4.14 -7.10
N PRO A 15 -15.39 -3.84 -8.07
CA PRO A 15 -15.39 -2.54 -8.73
C PRO A 15 -16.69 -2.36 -9.53
N LEU A 16 -17.33 -1.21 -9.38
CA LEU A 16 -18.51 -0.82 -10.12
C LEU A 16 -18.11 -0.18 -11.46
N PRO A 17 -18.94 -0.33 -12.51
CA PRO A 17 -18.74 0.41 -13.75
C PRO A 17 -18.89 1.90 -13.51
N GLN A 18 -18.32 2.70 -14.42
CA GLN A 18 -18.37 4.16 -14.30
C GLN A 18 -19.81 4.62 -14.55
N PRO A 19 -20.46 5.29 -13.58
CA PRO A 19 -21.84 5.72 -13.74
C PRO A 19 -21.95 6.80 -14.81
N ARG A 20 -23.05 6.80 -15.58
CA ARG A 20 -23.30 7.88 -16.55
C ARG A 20 -23.76 9.14 -15.81
N GLN A 21 -23.51 10.32 -16.39
CA GLN A 21 -23.97 11.57 -15.79
C GLN A 21 -25.50 11.56 -15.66
N GLY A 22 -26.00 11.79 -14.44
CA GLY A 22 -27.43 11.82 -14.13
C GLY A 22 -28.02 10.50 -13.64
N GLU A 23 -27.27 9.40 -13.63
CA GLU A 23 -27.74 8.15 -13.01
C GLU A 23 -27.60 8.22 -11.48
N GLU A 24 -28.60 7.72 -10.75
CA GLU A 24 -28.56 7.62 -9.28
C GLU A 24 -28.12 6.23 -8.78
N TYR A 25 -28.34 5.20 -9.61
CA TYR A 25 -28.09 3.80 -9.29
C TYR A 25 -27.24 3.14 -10.35
N VAL A 26 -26.38 2.23 -9.91
CA VAL A 26 -25.53 1.40 -10.77
C VAL A 26 -25.65 -0.06 -10.35
N ARG A 27 -25.90 -0.94 -11.32
CA ARG A 27 -25.95 -2.38 -11.08
C ARG A 27 -24.53 -2.96 -11.05
N CYS A 28 -24.22 -3.76 -10.05
CA CYS A 28 -22.97 -4.49 -9.99
C CYS A 28 -22.97 -5.65 -11.00
N GLU A 29 -21.95 -5.71 -11.86
CA GLU A 29 -21.80 -6.78 -12.87
C GLU A 29 -21.39 -8.12 -12.26
N TYR A 30 -20.89 -8.12 -11.01
CA TYR A 30 -20.38 -9.32 -10.34
C TYR A 30 -21.43 -10.03 -9.49
N CYS A 31 -22.14 -9.30 -8.62
CA CYS A 31 -23.14 -9.88 -7.72
C CYS A 31 -24.58 -9.49 -8.07
N GLY A 32 -24.79 -8.66 -9.09
CA GLY A 32 -26.12 -8.23 -9.54
C GLY A 32 -26.81 -7.19 -8.66
N TYR A 33 -26.22 -6.80 -7.52
CA TYR A 33 -26.80 -5.85 -6.57
C TYR A 33 -26.90 -4.44 -7.16
N TRP A 34 -28.02 -3.75 -6.90
CA TRP A 34 -28.22 -2.36 -7.27
C TRP A 34 -27.66 -1.45 -6.18
N ASN A 35 -26.63 -0.67 -6.54
CA ASN A 35 -26.01 0.24 -5.61
C ASN A 35 -26.42 1.66 -5.93
N LYS A 36 -26.86 2.41 -4.91
CA LYS A 36 -26.93 3.86 -5.01
C LYS A 36 -25.51 4.41 -5.10
N ILE A 37 -25.26 5.35 -6.02
CA ILE A 37 -23.91 5.85 -6.28
C ILE A 37 -23.35 6.57 -5.05
N ALA A 38 -24.19 7.35 -4.35
CA ALA A 38 -23.80 8.03 -3.11
C ALA A 38 -23.35 7.05 -2.02
N ASP A 39 -24.09 5.95 -1.83
CA ASP A 39 -23.78 4.94 -0.82
C ASP A 39 -22.50 4.18 -1.18
N SER A 40 -22.30 3.90 -2.48
CA SER A 40 -21.08 3.26 -2.99
C SER A 40 -19.85 4.15 -2.79
N GLN A 41 -19.99 5.46 -2.98
CA GLN A 41 -18.93 6.43 -2.72
C GLN A 41 -18.55 6.42 -1.23
N ALA A 42 -19.54 6.54 -0.34
CA ALA A 42 -19.32 6.50 1.10
C ALA A 42 -18.66 5.17 1.55
N TYR A 43 -19.16 4.05 1.03
CA TYR A 43 -18.57 2.72 1.28
C TYR A 43 -17.12 2.64 0.81
N THR A 44 -16.81 3.14 -0.38
CA THR A 44 -15.46 3.07 -0.94
C THR A 44 -14.47 3.90 -0.12
N VAL A 45 -14.88 5.10 0.33
CA VAL A 45 -14.06 5.94 1.23
C VAL A 45 -13.81 5.22 2.55
N LYS A 46 -14.86 4.64 3.14
CA LYS A 46 -14.75 3.88 4.39
C LYS A 46 -13.81 2.69 4.24
N LEU A 47 -13.95 1.91 3.17
CA LEU A 47 -13.08 0.77 2.87
C LEU A 47 -11.61 1.19 2.74
N LEU A 48 -11.34 2.31 2.06
CA LEU A 48 -9.98 2.85 1.94
C LEU A 48 -9.40 3.19 3.31
N GLU A 49 -10.19 3.81 4.19
CA GLU A 49 -9.75 4.16 5.54
C GLU A 49 -9.48 2.91 6.39
N GLU A 50 -10.36 1.91 6.33
CA GLU A 50 -10.15 0.63 7.03
C GLU A 50 -8.88 -0.07 6.55
N VAL A 51 -8.62 -0.09 5.24
CA VAL A 51 -7.38 -0.65 4.68
C VAL A 51 -6.16 0.14 5.16
N LYS A 52 -6.22 1.48 5.20
CA LYS A 52 -5.13 2.29 5.74
C LYS A 52 -4.87 2.00 7.21
N GLN A 53 -5.91 1.95 8.03
CA GLN A 53 -5.79 1.63 9.46
C GLN A 53 -5.24 0.22 9.66
N TRP A 54 -5.68 -0.75 8.85
CA TRP A 54 -5.12 -2.10 8.87
C TRP A 54 -3.63 -2.09 8.52
N VAL A 55 -3.22 -1.41 7.44
CA VAL A 55 -1.80 -1.27 7.09
C VAL A 55 -1.00 -0.63 8.22
N TYR A 56 -1.50 0.47 8.81
CA TYR A 56 -0.82 1.12 9.93
C TYR A 56 -0.75 0.29 11.20
N SER A 57 -1.70 -0.64 11.41
CA SER A 57 -1.64 -1.55 12.55
C SER A 57 -0.54 -2.60 12.43
N LEU A 58 -0.13 -2.93 11.19
CA LEU A 58 0.97 -3.85 10.92
C LEU A 58 2.35 -3.18 11.00
N ILE A 59 2.42 -1.85 10.89
CA ILE A 59 3.67 -1.09 10.92
C ILE A 59 4.02 -0.76 12.38
N PRO A 60 5.17 -1.23 12.90
CA PRO A 60 5.65 -0.83 14.22
C PRO A 60 5.74 0.70 14.33
N ARG A 61 5.21 1.26 15.42
CA ARG A 61 5.13 2.72 15.64
C ARG A 61 6.49 3.42 15.57
N GLN A 62 7.58 2.70 15.85
CA GLN A 62 8.96 3.17 15.77
C GLN A 62 9.41 3.51 14.34
N ILE A 63 8.77 2.93 13.32
CA ILE A 63 9.09 3.18 11.89
C ILE A 63 8.44 4.50 11.42
N ILE A 64 7.27 4.87 11.97
CA ILE A 64 6.47 6.03 11.53
C ILE A 64 7.16 7.37 11.84
N THR A 65 8.06 7.41 12.84
CA THR A 65 8.79 8.62 13.25
C THR A 65 10.14 8.82 12.57
N SER A 66 10.58 7.90 11.69
CA SER A 66 11.89 8.01 11.05
C SER A 66 11.85 8.92 9.82
N THR A 67 12.41 10.13 9.94
CA THR A 67 12.63 11.08 8.82
C THR A 67 13.80 10.69 7.91
N THR A 68 14.39 9.53 8.13
CA THR A 68 15.56 9.05 7.41
C THR A 68 15.23 7.67 6.86
N ALA A 69 15.62 7.37 5.61
CA ALA A 69 15.27 6.12 4.93
C ALA A 69 15.28 4.92 5.90
N ASP A 70 14.16 4.18 5.91
CA ASP A 70 13.80 3.17 6.91
C ASP A 70 15.03 2.35 7.35
N LEU A 71 15.18 2.16 8.67
CA LEU A 71 16.23 1.33 9.27
C LEU A 71 16.27 -0.06 8.60
N VAL A 72 15.10 -0.59 8.24
CA VAL A 72 14.96 -1.85 7.49
C VAL A 72 15.51 -1.72 6.07
N ALA A 73 15.14 -0.67 5.34
CA ALA A 73 15.64 -0.43 3.98
C ALA A 73 17.16 -0.22 3.95
N ARG A 74 17.72 0.48 4.94
CA ARG A 74 19.18 0.66 5.09
C ARG A 74 19.89 -0.63 5.41
N HIS A 75 19.35 -1.43 6.32
CA HIS A 75 19.94 -2.73 6.65
C HIS A 75 19.92 -3.64 5.43
N HIS A 76 18.79 -3.69 4.71
CA HIS A 76 18.66 -4.48 3.48
C HIS A 76 19.64 -4.00 2.39
N LEU A 77 19.71 -2.69 2.11
CA LEU A 77 20.69 -2.14 1.16
C LEU A 77 22.13 -2.44 1.58
N PHE A 78 22.44 -2.38 2.87
CA PHE A 78 23.76 -2.72 3.39
C PHE A 78 24.09 -4.20 3.16
N GLN A 79 23.20 -5.12 3.54
CA GLN A 79 23.40 -6.57 3.39
C GLN A 79 23.51 -6.98 1.92
N GLU A 80 22.66 -6.44 1.05
CA GLU A 80 22.57 -6.88 -0.36
C GLU A 80 23.64 -6.21 -1.25
N SER A 81 23.89 -4.91 -1.06
CA SER A 81 24.68 -4.13 -2.04
C SER A 81 26.07 -3.72 -1.54
N ILE A 82 26.25 -3.55 -0.24
CA ILE A 82 27.46 -2.97 0.34
C ILE A 82 28.36 -4.05 0.96
N LEU A 83 27.83 -4.85 1.88
CA LEU A 83 28.59 -5.87 2.62
C LEU A 83 29.31 -6.87 1.69
N PRO A 84 28.69 -7.44 0.63
CA PRO A 84 29.35 -8.42 -0.24
C PRO A 84 30.58 -7.84 -0.96
N LYS A 85 30.59 -6.53 -1.23
CA LYS A 85 31.72 -5.83 -1.86
C LYS A 85 32.83 -5.49 -0.87
N LEU A 86 32.50 -5.38 0.42
CA LEU A 86 33.44 -5.06 1.49
C LEU A 86 34.10 -6.31 2.08
N THR A 87 33.38 -7.42 2.19
CA THR A 87 33.89 -8.69 2.74
C THR A 87 35.22 -9.14 2.15
N PRO A 88 35.42 -9.20 0.81
CA PRO A 88 36.71 -9.62 0.24
C PRO A 88 37.82 -8.61 0.54
N LYS A 89 37.52 -7.30 0.53
CA LYS A 89 38.50 -6.24 0.85
C LYS A 89 38.93 -6.27 2.31
N LEU A 90 38.02 -6.59 3.21
CA LEU A 90 38.31 -6.76 4.64
C LEU A 90 39.13 -8.03 4.89
N ALA A 91 38.85 -9.10 4.16
CA ALA A 91 39.64 -10.33 4.23
C ALA A 91 41.08 -10.11 3.74
N THR A 92 41.26 -9.43 2.61
CA THR A 92 42.60 -9.10 2.10
C THR A 92 43.34 -8.14 3.03
N ALA A 93 42.70 -7.08 3.51
CA ALA A 93 43.33 -6.16 4.45
C ALA A 93 43.78 -6.87 5.73
N ARG A 94 42.95 -7.77 6.27
CA ARG A 94 43.33 -8.58 7.45
C ARG A 94 44.54 -9.48 7.20
N ALA A 95 44.65 -10.05 6.01
CA ALA A 95 45.79 -10.88 5.61
C ALA A 95 47.06 -10.07 5.33
N GLU A 96 46.95 -8.76 5.06
CA GLU A 96 48.13 -7.87 4.91
C GLU A 96 48.69 -7.42 6.26
N PHE A 97 47.87 -7.41 7.33
CA PHE A 97 48.28 -6.98 8.67
C PHE A 97 48.67 -8.14 9.62
N TYR A 98 48.57 -9.39 9.18
CA TYR A 98 48.99 -10.62 9.91
C TYR A 98 49.96 -11.44 9.07
#